data_AF-A0A099L002-F1
#
_entry.id   AF-A0A099L002-F1
#
_cell.length_a   1.000
_cell.length_b   1.000
_cell.length_c   1.000
_cell.angle_alpha   90.00
_cell.angle_beta   90.00
_cell.angle_gamma   90.00
#
_symmetry.space_group_name_H-M   'P 1'
#
loop_
_entity.id
_entity.type
_entity.pdbx_description
1 polymer ?
#
loop_
_entity_poly.entity_id
_entity_poly.type
_entity_poly.pdbx_seq_one_letter_code
_entity_poly.pdbx_strand_id
1 'polypeptide(L)'
;MSISKELFRFSDELSEFEKLEAPEIDNLIDIANNIGNSWSGSWFGYHSRVYYEKFQTPPSGAVFSQEWGLEDVYSMGSHGSWREYQFESVIDFIYEQAGRPEIDKYLVEGKKAREKLDSVKSSVLSLIHSNFGSDTDKFFEGLVDKIESSKVFTENDLVEYQRPKGQMMSRDMIAIEKGLVTPPHIAVISKCLSAKQPFEACCDLKKNINKLASHIQNMEKKSIVDDRIGTNIFIGHGRSHHWRELKDFVSDRLNLPWDEFNRVPVAGVTNITRLAQMLDQSCIAFLVMTAEDEQLDGNLHARMNVIHEVGLFQGRLGFERAIVLLEDGCEEFSNIQGLGQIRFPKGNISAIFEDIRQVLEREGIVE
;
A
#
# COMPACT_ATOMS: atom_id res chain seq x y z
N MET A 1 -13.72 -7.14 10.37
CA MET A 1 -13.54 -6.09 9.35
C MET A 1 -12.22 -6.41 8.64
N SER A 2 -12.10 -6.21 7.32
CA SER A 2 -10.84 -6.53 6.63
C SER A 2 -9.73 -5.60 7.11
N ILE A 3 -8.55 -6.14 7.38
CA ILE A 3 -7.42 -5.41 7.95
C ILE A 3 -6.98 -4.33 6.97
N SER A 4 -6.99 -4.65 5.66
CA SER A 4 -6.67 -3.68 4.62
C SER A 4 -7.61 -2.46 4.64
N LYS A 5 -8.90 -2.63 4.94
CA LYS A 5 -9.85 -1.51 5.06
C LYS A 5 -9.54 -0.59 6.24
N GLU A 6 -9.17 -1.15 7.39
CA GLU A 6 -8.80 -0.34 8.56
C GLU A 6 -7.51 0.44 8.32
N LEU A 7 -6.53 -0.16 7.64
CA LEU A 7 -5.30 0.54 7.26
C LEU A 7 -5.56 1.72 6.30
N PHE A 8 -6.46 1.56 5.31
CA PHE A 8 -6.88 2.69 4.49
C PHE A 8 -7.57 3.79 5.31
N ARG A 9 -8.42 3.42 6.27
CA ARG A 9 -9.05 4.39 7.18
C ARG A 9 -8.01 5.18 7.98
N PHE A 10 -7.01 4.51 8.55
CA PHE A 10 -5.91 5.18 9.28
C PHE A 10 -5.06 6.07 8.37
N SER A 11 -4.83 5.64 7.13
CA SER A 11 -4.13 6.43 6.12
C SER A 11 -4.88 7.72 5.76
N ASP A 12 -6.21 7.65 5.63
CA ASP A 12 -7.05 8.80 5.30
C ASP A 12 -7.06 9.86 6.41
N GLU A 13 -6.84 9.46 7.66
CA GLU A 13 -6.69 10.39 8.78
C GLU A 13 -5.47 11.34 8.63
N LEU A 14 -4.48 11.00 7.80
CA LEU A 14 -3.32 11.85 7.54
C LEU A 14 -3.55 12.87 6.40
N SER A 15 -4.68 12.78 5.69
CA SER A 15 -4.91 13.56 4.46
C SER A 15 -4.89 15.07 4.68
N GLU A 16 -5.36 15.53 5.85
CA GLU A 16 -5.37 16.94 6.22
C GLU A 16 -3.96 17.51 6.49
N PHE A 17 -2.95 16.65 6.63
CA PHE A 17 -1.57 17.01 6.96
C PHE A 17 -0.56 16.64 5.86
N GLU A 18 -1.01 16.33 4.63
CA GLU A 18 -0.10 15.91 3.55
C GLU A 18 0.78 17.03 3.00
N LYS A 19 0.37 18.29 3.17
CA LYS A 19 1.08 19.43 2.62
C LYS A 19 0.83 20.67 3.46
N LEU A 20 1.89 21.45 3.68
CA LEU A 20 1.79 22.80 4.19
C LEU A 20 1.89 23.80 3.03
N GLU A 21 0.89 24.64 2.85
CA GLU A 21 0.93 25.76 1.90
C GLU A 21 1.47 27.01 2.59
N ALA A 22 2.80 27.17 2.53
CA ALA A 22 3.48 28.27 3.20
C ALA A 22 4.55 28.91 2.29
N PRO A 23 4.14 29.67 1.24
CA PRO A 23 5.08 30.33 0.33
C PRO A 23 5.98 31.33 1.05
N GLU A 24 5.52 31.88 2.17
CA GLU A 24 6.29 32.74 3.08
C GLU A 24 7.50 32.02 3.67
N ILE A 25 7.36 30.74 4.03
CA ILE A 25 8.48 29.91 4.54
C ILE A 25 9.47 29.64 3.42
N ASP A 26 8.98 29.29 2.22
CA ASP A 26 9.84 29.00 1.06
C ASP A 26 10.67 30.22 0.69
N ASN A 27 10.05 31.40 0.62
CA ASN A 27 10.74 32.66 0.38
C ASN A 27 11.81 32.95 1.46
N LEU A 28 11.50 32.69 2.74
CA LEU A 28 12.45 32.89 3.83
C LEU A 28 13.66 31.94 3.72
N ILE A 29 13.43 30.68 3.32
CA ILE A 29 14.51 29.71 3.05
C ILE A 29 15.38 30.22 1.89
N ASP A 30 14.78 30.69 0.80
CA ASP A 30 15.51 31.19 -0.36
C ASP A 30 16.38 32.40 -0.02
N ILE A 31 15.84 33.34 0.77
CA ILE A 31 16.60 34.50 1.26
C ILE A 31 17.75 34.05 2.17
N ALA A 32 17.49 33.15 3.13
CA ALA A 32 18.54 32.64 4.01
C ALA A 32 19.66 31.93 3.22
N ASN A 33 19.32 31.14 2.20
CA ASN A 33 20.30 30.52 1.30
C ASN A 33 21.11 31.57 0.52
N ASN A 34 20.45 32.62 0.01
CA ASN A 34 21.11 33.71 -0.69
C ASN A 34 22.12 34.44 0.21
N ILE A 35 21.76 34.70 1.47
CA ILE A 35 22.70 35.24 2.47
C ILE A 35 23.83 34.26 2.76
N GLY A 36 23.52 32.96 2.84
CA GLY A 36 24.49 31.88 2.99
C GLY A 36 25.58 31.87 1.91
N ASN A 37 25.30 32.33 0.68
CA ASN A 37 26.31 32.45 -0.37
C ASN A 37 27.43 33.46 -0.06
N SER A 38 27.21 34.35 0.91
CA SER A 38 28.22 35.31 1.39
C SER A 38 28.97 34.84 2.65
N TRP A 39 28.62 33.67 3.19
CA TRP A 39 29.16 33.17 4.46
C TRP A 39 30.58 32.61 4.32
N SER A 40 31.35 32.69 5.40
CA SER A 40 32.74 32.23 5.53
C SER A 40 32.96 30.73 5.29
N GLY A 41 31.89 29.92 5.36
CA GLY A 41 31.94 28.47 5.25
C GLY A 41 32.41 27.75 6.52
N SER A 42 32.66 28.47 7.63
CA SER A 42 33.23 27.89 8.86
C SER A 42 32.28 28.00 10.04
N TRP A 43 32.09 26.89 10.76
CA TRP A 43 31.25 26.81 11.95
C TRP A 43 31.99 27.21 13.24
N PHE A 44 33.30 27.43 13.20
CA PHE A 44 34.05 27.73 14.43
C PHE A 44 33.67 29.08 15.03
N GLY A 45 33.25 29.09 16.28
CA GLY A 45 33.06 30.29 17.09
C GLY A 45 32.47 31.47 16.31
N TYR A 46 33.22 32.56 16.24
CA TYR A 46 32.80 33.77 15.54
C TYR A 46 32.78 33.63 14.01
N HIS A 47 33.55 32.70 13.41
CA HIS A 47 33.54 32.45 11.97
C HIS A 47 32.14 32.08 11.46
N SER A 48 31.33 31.41 12.30
CA SER A 48 29.93 31.09 12.00
C SER A 48 29.07 32.33 11.68
N ARG A 49 29.54 33.51 12.07
CA ARG A 49 28.89 34.81 11.87
C ARG A 49 29.68 35.74 10.96
N VAL A 50 30.70 35.23 10.27
CA VAL A 50 31.46 36.00 9.29
C VAL A 50 30.83 35.86 7.91
N TYR A 51 30.47 37.00 7.34
CA TYR A 51 29.92 37.12 5.99
C TYR A 51 30.69 38.18 5.22
N TYR A 52 30.67 38.09 3.90
CA TYR A 52 31.20 39.13 3.05
C TYR A 52 30.36 40.40 3.16
N GLU A 53 31.00 41.56 2.95
CA GLU A 53 30.39 42.86 3.18
C GLU A 53 29.00 43.00 2.53
N LYS A 54 28.03 43.48 3.32
CA LYS A 54 26.63 43.67 2.92
C LYS A 54 25.96 42.39 2.39
N PHE A 55 26.44 41.22 2.82
CA PHE A 55 25.95 39.91 2.42
C PHE A 55 26.01 39.66 0.90
N GLN A 56 26.98 40.29 0.22
CA GLN A 56 27.21 40.06 -1.21
C GLN A 56 27.99 38.77 -1.42
N THR A 57 27.76 38.07 -2.52
CA THR A 57 28.59 36.92 -2.89
C THR A 57 30.05 37.38 -3.09
N PRO A 58 31.04 36.73 -2.44
CA PRO A 58 32.44 37.14 -2.55
C PRO A 58 32.90 37.06 -4.01
N PRO A 59 33.55 38.12 -4.55
CA PRO A 59 34.10 38.10 -5.89
C PRO A 59 35.31 37.16 -5.97
N SER A 60 35.74 36.81 -7.19
CA SER A 60 36.94 36.01 -7.39
C SER A 60 38.16 36.64 -6.72
N GLY A 61 38.89 35.84 -5.94
CA GLY A 61 40.05 36.30 -5.16
C GLY A 61 39.71 36.75 -3.73
N ALA A 62 38.44 36.98 -3.40
CA ALA A 62 38.03 37.16 -2.01
C ALA A 62 37.85 35.78 -1.35
N VAL A 63 38.69 35.44 -0.38
CA VAL A 63 38.71 34.12 0.27
C VAL A 63 38.79 34.31 1.77
N PHE A 64 37.87 33.68 2.50
CA PHE A 64 37.96 33.59 3.94
C PHE A 64 38.93 32.48 4.33
N SER A 65 39.93 32.81 5.15
CA SER A 65 40.88 31.83 5.67
C SER A 65 40.31 31.16 6.93
N GLN A 66 39.81 29.93 6.81
CA GLN A 66 39.34 29.20 8.00
C GLN A 66 40.48 28.86 8.98
N GLU A 67 41.72 28.85 8.49
CA GLU A 67 42.91 28.60 9.30
C GLU A 67 43.27 29.81 10.17
N TRP A 68 43.18 31.03 9.62
CA TRP A 68 43.66 32.25 10.27
C TRP A 68 42.54 33.24 10.65
N GLY A 69 41.29 32.94 10.30
CA GLY A 69 40.16 33.80 10.59
C GLY A 69 40.26 35.17 9.93
N LEU A 70 39.87 36.22 10.66
CA LEU A 70 40.01 37.62 10.23
C LEU A 70 41.38 38.23 10.53
N GLU A 71 42.28 37.49 11.20
CA GLU A 71 43.63 37.98 11.46
C GLU A 71 44.49 37.94 10.18
N ASP A 72 45.21 39.02 9.89
CA ASP A 72 46.20 39.04 8.81
C ASP A 72 47.57 38.64 9.34
N VAL A 73 47.90 37.35 9.21
CA VAL A 73 49.20 36.79 9.60
C VAL A 73 50.02 36.52 8.34
N TYR A 74 51.04 37.34 8.09
CA TYR A 74 51.96 37.21 6.94
C TYR A 74 51.26 37.04 5.57
N SER A 75 50.15 37.75 5.34
CA SER A 75 49.34 37.65 4.11
C SER A 75 48.64 36.29 3.90
N MET A 76 48.63 35.41 4.90
CA MET A 76 47.93 34.12 4.91
C MET A 76 46.51 34.21 5.51
N GLY A 77 46.11 35.41 5.95
CA GLY A 77 44.79 35.71 6.48
C GLY A 77 43.69 35.75 5.42
N SER A 78 42.50 36.19 5.83
CA SER A 78 41.38 36.39 4.90
C SER A 78 41.63 37.53 3.91
N HIS A 79 41.28 37.33 2.64
CA HIS A 79 41.42 38.33 1.57
C HIS A 79 40.04 38.85 1.16
N GLY A 80 39.89 40.17 1.09
CA GLY A 80 38.64 40.86 0.75
C GLY A 80 37.85 41.36 1.97
N SER A 81 36.69 41.97 1.73
CA SER A 81 35.88 42.66 2.74
C SER A 81 35.01 41.73 3.60
N TRP A 82 35.64 40.77 4.28
CA TRP A 82 34.96 39.90 5.24
C TRP A 82 34.65 40.65 6.55
N ARG A 83 33.46 40.44 7.11
CA ARG A 83 33.02 41.10 8.35
C ARG A 83 32.32 40.11 9.27
N GLU A 84 32.61 40.21 10.56
CA GLU A 84 31.81 39.57 11.60
C GLU A 84 30.52 40.39 11.82
N TYR A 85 29.40 39.70 11.97
CA TYR A 85 28.11 40.29 12.31
C TYR A 85 27.59 39.72 13.63
N GLN A 86 26.70 40.45 14.29
CA GLN A 86 25.95 39.91 15.43
C GLN A 86 24.95 38.87 14.94
N PHE A 87 24.74 37.81 15.73
CA PHE A 87 23.92 36.67 15.34
C PHE A 87 22.48 37.07 15.04
N GLU A 88 21.88 37.81 15.97
CA GLU A 88 20.51 38.31 15.91
C GLU A 88 20.34 39.29 14.75
N SER A 89 21.34 40.14 14.48
CA SER A 89 21.26 41.10 13.38
C SER A 89 21.22 40.43 12.00
N VAL A 90 21.88 39.29 11.81
CA VAL A 90 21.78 38.54 10.55
C VAL A 90 20.40 37.88 10.42
N ILE A 91 19.86 37.34 11.52
CA ILE A 91 18.50 36.79 11.54
C ILE A 91 17.49 37.89 11.22
N ASP A 92 17.54 39.02 11.92
CA ASP A 92 16.64 40.16 11.71
C ASP A 92 16.69 40.65 10.26
N PHE A 93 17.89 40.74 9.67
CA PHE A 93 18.06 41.11 8.26
C PHE A 93 17.38 40.11 7.32
N ILE A 94 17.54 38.81 7.54
CA ILE A 94 16.87 37.76 6.74
C ILE A 94 15.35 37.89 6.84
N TYR A 95 14.81 38.07 8.05
CA TYR A 95 13.37 38.24 8.25
C TYR A 95 12.86 39.54 7.62
N GLU A 96 13.59 40.65 7.71
CA GLU A 96 13.22 41.91 7.06
C GLU A 96 13.16 41.79 5.54
N GLN A 97 14.14 41.16 4.91
CA GLN A 97 14.14 40.90 3.47
C GLN A 97 12.94 40.03 3.05
N ALA A 98 12.49 39.12 3.93
CA ALA A 98 11.37 38.23 3.68
C ALA A 98 9.99 38.85 3.98
N GLY A 99 9.93 40.11 4.44
CA GLY A 99 8.67 40.75 4.85
C GLY A 99 8.17 40.32 6.23
N ARG A 100 9.06 39.82 7.10
CA ARG A 100 8.83 39.37 8.48
C ARG A 100 7.69 38.34 8.61
N PRO A 101 7.82 37.15 8.01
CA PRO A 101 6.80 36.13 8.09
C PRO A 101 6.63 35.58 9.51
N GLU A 102 5.40 35.34 9.91
CA GLU A 102 5.06 34.75 11.22
C GLU A 102 5.21 33.22 11.18
N ILE A 103 6.42 32.71 11.43
CA ILE A 103 6.69 31.26 11.34
C ILE A 103 5.99 30.47 12.46
N ASP A 104 5.81 31.08 13.62
CA ASP A 104 5.34 30.38 14.82
C ASP A 104 3.92 29.79 14.62
N LYS A 105 3.09 30.38 13.74
CA LYS A 105 1.78 29.81 13.36
C LYS A 105 1.94 28.42 12.70
N TYR A 106 2.93 28.27 11.83
CA TYR A 106 3.21 27.02 11.12
C TYR A 106 3.86 25.97 12.04
N LEU A 107 4.65 26.39 13.02
CA LEU A 107 5.17 25.49 14.05
C LEU A 107 4.04 24.90 14.91
N VAL A 108 3.02 25.69 15.23
CA VAL A 108 1.82 25.22 15.95
C VAL A 108 1.04 24.20 15.10
N GLU A 109 0.87 24.46 13.80
CA GLU A 109 0.23 23.49 12.89
C GLU A 109 1.07 22.22 12.72
N GLY A 110 2.38 22.34 12.57
CA GLY A 110 3.31 21.22 12.51
C GLY A 110 3.27 20.34 13.75
N LYS A 111 3.03 20.92 14.94
CA LYS A 111 2.81 20.16 16.17
C LYS A 111 1.56 19.27 16.08
N LYS A 112 0.45 19.79 15.54
CA LYS A 112 -0.78 19.01 15.33
C LYS A 112 -0.54 17.86 14.34
N ALA A 113 0.16 18.14 13.24
CA ALA A 113 0.54 17.12 12.25
C ALA A 113 1.38 16.00 12.89
N ARG A 114 2.36 16.36 13.73
CA ARG A 114 3.17 15.40 14.48
C ARG A 114 2.35 14.53 15.43
N GLU A 115 1.45 15.13 16.21
CA GLU A 115 0.57 14.40 17.14
C GLU A 115 -0.32 13.41 16.37
N LYS A 116 -0.83 13.81 15.20
CA LYS A 116 -1.61 12.92 14.33
C LYS A 116 -0.76 11.79 13.76
N LEU A 117 0.45 12.08 13.30
CA LEU A 117 1.41 11.10 12.79
C LEU A 117 1.68 10.01 13.84
N ASP A 118 2.01 10.41 15.07
CA ASP A 118 2.33 9.50 16.16
C ASP A 118 1.12 8.62 16.50
N SER A 119 -0.09 9.20 16.60
CA SER A 119 -1.33 8.48 16.86
C SER A 119 -1.65 7.44 15.76
N VAL A 120 -1.55 7.82 14.49
CA VAL A 120 -1.80 6.93 13.35
C VAL A 120 -0.77 5.82 13.29
N LYS A 121 0.52 6.16 13.44
CA LYS A 121 1.61 5.19 13.46
C LYS A 121 1.40 4.13 14.53
N SER A 122 1.09 4.54 15.77
CA SER A 122 0.82 3.60 16.86
C SER A 122 -0.38 2.69 16.57
N SER A 123 -1.46 3.24 16.00
CA SER A 123 -2.66 2.47 15.66
C SER A 123 -2.40 1.44 14.56
N VAL A 124 -1.66 1.82 13.52
CA VAL A 124 -1.24 0.93 12.43
C VAL A 124 -0.35 -0.19 12.94
N LEU A 125 0.68 0.12 13.72
CA LEU A 125 1.59 -0.89 14.26
C LEU A 125 0.87 -1.85 15.21
N SER A 126 -0.04 -1.34 16.04
CA SER A 126 -0.86 -2.19 16.90
C SER A 126 -1.71 -3.16 16.10
N LEU A 127 -2.33 -2.71 15.01
CA LEU A 127 -3.17 -3.55 14.15
C LEU A 127 -2.35 -4.61 13.40
N ILE A 128 -1.16 -4.24 12.92
CA ILE A 128 -0.24 -5.15 12.22
C ILE A 128 0.22 -6.25 13.19
N HIS A 129 0.81 -5.86 14.32
CA HIS A 129 1.42 -6.79 15.27
C HIS A 129 0.39 -7.69 15.98
N SER A 130 -0.89 -7.31 16.02
CA SER A 130 -1.96 -8.17 16.56
C SER A 130 -2.49 -9.22 15.58
N ASN A 131 -2.28 -9.04 14.26
CA ASN A 131 -2.89 -9.90 13.23
C ASN A 131 -1.86 -10.69 12.41
N PHE A 132 -0.61 -10.24 12.35
CA PHE A 132 0.44 -10.89 11.58
C PHE A 132 1.57 -11.35 12.50
N GLY A 133 2.01 -12.61 12.32
CA GLY A 133 3.15 -13.18 13.01
C GLY A 133 4.43 -13.11 12.18
N SER A 134 5.40 -13.98 12.47
CA SER A 134 6.73 -14.01 11.83
C SER A 134 6.78 -14.63 10.42
N ASP A 135 5.67 -15.17 9.91
CA ASP A 135 5.60 -15.83 8.58
C ASP A 135 5.13 -14.87 7.46
N THR A 136 5.61 -13.62 7.48
CA THR A 136 5.29 -12.63 6.44
C THR A 136 6.39 -12.55 5.37
N ASP A 137 6.06 -12.06 4.18
CA ASP A 137 7.06 -11.87 3.14
C ASP A 137 7.94 -10.62 3.38
N LYS A 138 9.12 -10.60 2.75
CA LYS A 138 10.10 -9.51 2.89
C LYS A 138 9.58 -8.13 2.48
N PHE A 139 8.59 -8.07 1.58
CA PHE A 139 8.02 -6.80 1.14
C PHE A 139 7.12 -6.22 2.24
N PHE A 140 6.33 -7.07 2.91
CA PHE A 140 5.58 -6.71 4.11
C PHE A 140 6.53 -6.20 5.21
N GLU A 141 7.56 -6.97 5.57
CA GLU A 141 8.55 -6.60 6.60
C GLU A 141 9.20 -5.24 6.28
N GLY A 142 9.66 -5.06 5.05
CA GLY A 142 10.29 -3.80 4.63
C GLY A 142 9.35 -2.58 4.61
N LEU A 143 8.03 -2.77 4.56
CA LEU A 143 7.05 -1.69 4.71
C LEU A 143 6.78 -1.37 6.18
N VAL A 144 6.70 -2.39 7.03
CA VAL A 144 6.55 -2.25 8.48
C VAL A 144 7.76 -1.49 9.05
N ASP A 145 8.99 -1.88 8.67
CA ASP A 145 10.22 -1.19 9.09
C ASP A 145 10.22 0.30 8.71
N LYS A 146 9.71 0.64 7.51
CA LYS A 146 9.59 2.04 7.07
C LYS A 146 8.56 2.82 7.89
N ILE A 147 7.46 2.17 8.28
CA ILE A 147 6.45 2.78 9.15
C ILE A 147 7.04 2.99 10.56
N GLU A 148 7.72 1.98 11.10
CA GLU A 148 8.37 2.03 12.43
C GLU A 148 9.48 3.09 12.49
N SER A 149 10.28 3.21 11.44
CA SER A 149 11.36 4.20 11.37
C SER A 149 10.89 5.61 10.99
N SER A 150 9.61 5.80 10.66
CA SER A 150 9.05 7.13 10.40
C SER A 150 9.23 8.03 11.61
N LYS A 151 9.88 9.18 11.40
CA LYS A 151 10.19 10.16 12.45
C LYS A 151 10.05 11.58 11.94
N VAL A 152 9.68 12.45 12.86
CA VAL A 152 9.66 13.90 12.65
C VAL A 152 10.99 14.48 13.12
N PHE A 153 11.74 15.10 12.22
CA PHE A 153 13.01 15.76 12.54
C PHE A 153 12.76 17.12 13.18
N THR A 154 13.45 17.37 14.28
CA THR A 154 13.44 18.66 14.98
C THR A 154 14.40 19.66 14.32
N GLU A 155 14.29 20.93 14.70
CA GLU A 155 15.27 21.96 14.31
C GLU A 155 16.70 21.52 14.62
N ASN A 156 16.93 20.95 15.82
CA ASN A 156 18.25 20.46 16.22
C ASN A 156 18.72 19.31 15.32
N ASP A 157 17.86 18.36 14.99
CA ASP A 157 18.24 17.26 14.08
C ASP A 157 18.69 17.79 12.71
N LEU A 158 18.02 18.83 12.21
CA LEU A 158 18.34 19.48 10.95
C LEU A 158 19.66 20.26 11.01
N VAL A 159 19.92 20.95 12.13
CA VAL A 159 21.22 21.60 12.39
C VAL A 159 22.34 20.56 12.46
N GLU A 160 22.16 19.47 13.20
CA GLU A 160 23.16 18.40 13.32
C GLU A 160 23.41 17.69 11.98
N TYR A 161 22.40 17.62 11.10
CA TYR A 161 22.57 17.09 9.75
C TYR A 161 23.51 17.97 8.91
N GLN A 162 23.40 19.29 9.03
CA GLN A 162 24.24 20.25 8.31
C GLN A 162 25.60 20.49 8.97
N ARG A 163 25.72 20.18 10.26
CA ARG A 163 26.96 20.37 11.01
C ARG A 163 28.08 19.51 10.40
N PRO A 164 29.24 20.11 10.09
CA PRO A 164 30.37 19.37 9.54
C PRO A 164 30.86 18.29 10.51
N LYS A 165 31.18 17.12 9.96
CA LYS A 165 31.66 15.95 10.70
C LYS A 165 33.13 15.68 10.38
N GLY A 166 33.87 15.18 11.36
CA GLY A 166 35.28 14.83 11.21
C GLY A 166 36.22 15.87 11.82
N GLN A 167 37.52 15.67 11.61
CA GLN A 167 38.56 16.52 12.17
C GLN A 167 38.66 17.82 11.36
N MET A 168 38.24 18.92 11.97
CA MET A 168 38.46 20.27 11.45
C MET A 168 39.71 20.88 12.09
N MET A 169 40.48 21.64 11.32
CA MET A 169 41.69 22.31 11.78
C MET A 169 41.56 23.81 11.56
N SER A 170 41.98 24.59 12.56
CA SER A 170 42.17 26.02 12.48
C SER A 170 43.37 26.40 13.36
N ARG A 171 43.98 27.55 13.11
CA ARG A 171 44.98 28.18 13.97
C ARG A 171 44.43 29.42 14.68
N ASP A 172 43.21 29.83 14.35
CA ASP A 172 42.47 30.85 15.10
C ASP A 172 41.96 30.24 16.41
N MET A 173 42.72 30.50 17.49
CA MET A 173 42.39 29.97 18.81
C MET A 173 41.10 30.55 19.39
N ILE A 174 40.76 31.80 19.06
CA ILE A 174 39.54 32.46 19.53
C ILE A 174 38.31 31.73 18.95
N ALA A 175 38.37 31.37 17.68
CA ALA A 175 37.31 30.61 17.02
C ALA A 175 37.22 29.17 17.56
N ILE A 176 38.35 28.49 17.78
CA ILE A 176 38.40 27.12 18.30
C ILE A 176 37.85 27.02 19.72
N GLU A 177 38.21 27.94 20.62
CA GLU A 177 37.78 27.90 22.03
C GLU A 177 36.26 27.90 22.20
N LYS A 178 35.53 28.49 21.24
CA LYS A 178 34.07 28.52 21.24
C LYS A 178 33.42 27.30 20.59
N GLY A 179 34.21 26.41 20.00
CA GLY A 179 33.72 25.20 19.34
C GLY A 179 32.88 25.50 18.10
N LEU A 180 32.06 24.52 17.70
CA LEU A 180 31.17 24.66 16.54
C LEU A 180 29.88 25.37 16.95
N VAL A 181 29.60 26.48 16.29
CA VAL A 181 28.41 27.31 16.48
C VAL A 181 27.59 27.30 15.20
N THR A 182 26.28 27.15 15.34
CA THR A 182 25.35 27.19 14.19
C THR A 182 25.37 28.57 13.53
N PRO A 183 25.59 28.67 12.21
CA PRO A 183 25.48 29.92 11.49
C PRO A 183 24.05 30.49 11.51
N PRO A 184 23.86 31.83 11.58
CA PRO A 184 22.54 32.45 11.61
C PRO A 184 21.58 32.01 10.48
N HIS A 185 22.05 32.01 9.23
CA HIS A 185 21.22 31.62 8.09
C HIS A 185 20.81 30.13 8.15
N ILE A 186 21.68 29.25 8.65
CA ILE A 186 21.37 27.84 8.88
C ILE A 186 20.32 27.69 9.98
N ALA A 187 20.41 28.45 11.07
CA ALA A 187 19.39 28.44 12.11
C ALA A 187 18.00 28.81 11.56
N VAL A 188 17.92 29.83 10.71
CA VAL A 188 16.66 30.21 10.03
C VAL A 188 16.15 29.08 9.13
N ILE A 189 17.01 28.50 8.29
CA ILE A 189 16.64 27.38 7.41
C ILE A 189 16.14 26.18 8.21
N SER A 190 16.86 25.79 9.27
CA SER A 190 16.50 24.67 10.13
C SER A 190 15.15 24.91 10.82
N LYS A 191 14.88 26.13 11.32
CA LYS A 191 13.58 26.50 11.88
C LYS A 191 12.47 26.36 10.84
N CYS A 192 12.64 26.93 9.65
CA CYS A 192 11.69 26.81 8.54
C CYS A 192 11.39 25.36 8.15
N LEU A 193 12.44 24.56 7.95
CA LEU A 193 12.32 23.15 7.58
C LEU A 193 11.62 22.34 8.69
N SER A 194 11.89 22.63 9.97
CA SER A 194 11.21 21.96 11.08
C SER A 194 9.70 22.22 11.11
N ALA A 195 9.23 23.36 10.58
CA ALA A 195 7.80 23.65 10.44
C ALA A 195 7.16 22.81 9.32
N LYS A 196 7.89 22.56 8.24
CA LYS A 196 7.43 21.78 7.08
C LYS A 196 7.50 20.26 7.30
N GLN A 197 8.53 19.81 8.01
CA GLN A 197 8.88 18.40 8.11
C GLN A 197 7.76 17.50 8.64
N PRO A 198 6.94 17.88 9.65
CA PRO A 198 5.81 17.06 10.10
C PRO A 198 4.84 16.68 8.99
N PHE A 199 4.58 17.58 8.03
CA PHE A 199 3.69 17.35 6.91
C PHE A 199 4.30 16.40 5.88
N GLU A 200 5.60 16.57 5.58
CA GLU A 200 6.34 15.65 4.73
C GLU A 200 6.35 14.23 5.32
N ALA A 201 6.55 14.11 6.64
CA ALA A 201 6.50 12.84 7.34
C ALA A 201 5.10 12.20 7.32
N CYS A 202 4.02 13.00 7.42
CA CYS A 202 2.65 12.51 7.26
C CYS A 202 2.42 11.97 5.85
N CYS A 203 2.84 12.72 4.83
CA CYS A 203 2.75 12.33 3.43
C CYS A 203 3.46 10.98 3.17
N ASP A 204 4.68 10.81 3.69
CA ASP A 204 5.45 9.58 3.51
C ASP A 204 4.90 8.40 4.32
N LEU A 205 4.45 8.63 5.55
CA LEU A 205 3.77 7.62 6.35
C LEU A 205 2.50 7.13 5.62
N LYS A 206 1.67 8.05 5.12
CA LYS A 206 0.46 7.73 4.35
C LYS A 206 0.77 6.85 3.14
N LYS A 207 1.79 7.21 2.35
CA LYS A 207 2.23 6.40 1.18
C LYS A 207 2.62 4.98 1.59
N ASN A 208 3.35 4.82 2.70
CA ASN A 208 3.77 3.50 3.17
C ASN A 208 2.59 2.67 3.70
N ILE A 209 1.66 3.27 4.45
CA ILE A 209 0.42 2.62 4.91
C ILE A 209 -0.42 2.17 3.71
N ASN A 210 -0.60 3.01 2.69
CA ASN A 210 -1.38 2.64 1.49
C ASN A 210 -0.77 1.47 0.72
N LYS A 211 0.55 1.42 0.61
CA LYS A 211 1.26 0.28 0.00
C LYS A 211 1.03 -1.00 0.81
N LEU A 212 1.13 -0.90 2.14
CA LEU A 212 0.91 -2.03 3.03
C LEU A 212 -0.55 -2.52 2.97
N ALA A 213 -1.51 -1.60 3.01
CA ALA A 213 -2.94 -1.90 2.89
C ALA A 213 -3.27 -2.61 1.57
N SER A 214 -2.69 -2.14 0.46
CA SER A 214 -2.88 -2.75 -0.86
C SER A 214 -2.29 -4.16 -0.94
N HIS A 215 -1.11 -4.36 -0.31
CA HIS A 215 -0.47 -5.66 -0.23
C HIS A 215 -1.31 -6.66 0.57
N ILE A 216 -1.74 -6.26 1.77
CA ILE A 216 -2.62 -7.08 2.61
C ILE A 216 -3.94 -7.37 1.90
N GLN A 217 -4.52 -6.40 1.19
CA GLN A 217 -5.74 -6.63 0.41
C GLN A 217 -5.55 -7.72 -0.65
N ASN A 218 -4.38 -7.79 -1.30
CA ASN A 218 -4.09 -8.85 -2.27
C ASN A 218 -3.92 -10.21 -1.59
N MET A 219 -3.30 -10.25 -0.40
CA MET A 219 -3.21 -11.46 0.42
C MET A 219 -4.61 -11.94 0.86
N GLU A 220 -5.47 -11.04 1.33
CA GLU A 220 -6.86 -11.34 1.70
C GLU A 220 -7.64 -11.90 0.51
N LYS A 221 -7.50 -11.30 -0.68
CA LYS A 221 -8.14 -11.80 -1.92
C LYS A 221 -7.62 -13.18 -2.30
N LYS A 222 -6.31 -13.42 -2.18
CA LYS A 222 -5.71 -14.72 -2.49
C LYS A 222 -6.21 -15.79 -1.52
N SER A 223 -6.27 -15.48 -0.22
CA SER A 223 -6.85 -16.39 0.79
C SER A 223 -8.28 -16.78 0.43
N ILE A 224 -9.13 -15.82 0.03
CA ILE A 224 -10.52 -16.11 -0.39
C ILE A 224 -10.57 -17.03 -1.61
N VAL A 225 -9.61 -16.91 -2.54
CA VAL A 225 -9.52 -17.79 -3.71
C VAL A 225 -9.01 -19.17 -3.30
N ASP A 226 -7.98 -19.24 -2.47
CA ASP A 226 -7.40 -20.49 -1.97
C ASP A 226 -8.42 -21.28 -1.11
N ASP A 227 -9.22 -20.60 -0.27
CA ASP A 227 -10.33 -21.19 0.49
C ASP A 227 -11.44 -21.75 -0.42
N ARG A 228 -11.52 -21.29 -1.68
CA ARG A 228 -12.46 -21.77 -2.70
C ARG A 228 -11.93 -22.95 -3.52
N ILE A 229 -10.63 -23.23 -3.45
CA ILE A 229 -10.04 -24.36 -4.19
C ILE A 229 -10.47 -25.65 -3.52
N GLY A 230 -11.25 -26.47 -4.24
CA GLY A 230 -11.74 -27.74 -3.73
C GLY A 230 -12.92 -27.59 -2.76
N THR A 231 -13.68 -26.49 -2.84
CA THR A 231 -14.94 -26.29 -2.08
C THR A 231 -16.13 -25.86 -2.95
N ASN A 232 -15.93 -25.53 -4.24
CA ASN A 232 -17.03 -25.13 -5.13
C ASN A 232 -17.87 -26.31 -5.61
N ILE A 233 -19.18 -26.09 -5.74
CA ILE A 233 -20.09 -27.00 -6.44
C ILE A 233 -20.19 -26.57 -7.92
N PHE A 234 -19.74 -27.41 -8.84
CA PHE A 234 -19.97 -27.19 -10.26
C PHE A 234 -21.39 -27.60 -10.67
N ILE A 235 -22.05 -26.75 -11.46
CA ILE A 235 -23.35 -27.06 -12.05
C ILE A 235 -23.22 -27.03 -13.57
N GLY A 236 -23.16 -28.23 -14.17
CA GLY A 236 -23.21 -28.43 -15.62
C GLY A 236 -24.67 -28.51 -16.07
N HIS A 237 -25.03 -27.85 -17.17
CA HIS A 237 -26.44 -27.81 -17.58
C HIS A 237 -26.65 -27.55 -19.08
N GLY A 238 -27.82 -27.98 -19.57
CA GLY A 238 -28.31 -27.72 -20.93
C GLY A 238 -28.92 -26.32 -21.10
N ARG A 239 -30.01 -26.20 -21.87
CA ARG A 239 -30.74 -24.93 -22.01
C ARG A 239 -31.75 -24.70 -20.88
N SER A 240 -32.06 -25.76 -20.13
CA SER A 240 -33.04 -25.76 -19.05
C SER A 240 -32.80 -24.65 -18.05
N HIS A 241 -33.86 -24.22 -17.39
CA HIS A 241 -33.78 -23.26 -16.29
C HIS A 241 -33.64 -23.94 -14.93
N HIS A 242 -33.75 -25.28 -14.85
CA HIS A 242 -33.69 -26.03 -13.60
C HIS A 242 -32.36 -25.86 -12.83
N TRP A 243 -31.25 -25.60 -13.54
CA TRP A 243 -29.98 -25.30 -12.87
C TRP A 243 -30.05 -24.06 -11.98
N ARG A 244 -30.94 -23.10 -12.27
CA ARG A 244 -31.12 -21.89 -11.45
C ARG A 244 -31.71 -22.23 -10.09
N GLU A 245 -32.71 -23.11 -10.09
CA GLU A 245 -33.32 -23.61 -8.85
C GLU A 245 -32.30 -24.37 -7.99
N LEU A 246 -31.50 -25.24 -8.64
CA LEU A 246 -30.40 -25.94 -7.97
C LEU A 246 -29.35 -24.98 -7.41
N LYS A 247 -28.98 -23.97 -8.19
CA LYS A 247 -28.03 -22.92 -7.80
C LYS A 247 -28.55 -22.10 -6.61
N ASP A 248 -29.83 -21.74 -6.60
CA ASP A 248 -30.45 -21.03 -5.49
C ASP A 248 -30.50 -21.92 -4.23
N PHE A 249 -30.78 -23.23 -4.38
CA PHE A 249 -30.66 -24.18 -3.27
C PHE A 249 -29.24 -24.26 -2.70
N VAL A 250 -28.22 -24.40 -3.56
CA VAL A 250 -26.81 -24.48 -3.17
C VAL A 250 -26.32 -23.19 -2.50
N SER A 251 -26.64 -22.03 -3.09
CA SER A 251 -26.15 -20.75 -2.59
C SER A 251 -26.96 -20.19 -1.43
N ASP A 252 -28.30 -20.19 -1.50
CA ASP A 252 -29.13 -19.50 -0.52
C ASP A 252 -29.47 -20.39 0.67
N ARG A 253 -29.68 -21.70 0.45
CA ARG A 253 -30.07 -22.64 1.52
C ARG A 253 -28.89 -23.33 2.17
N LEU A 254 -27.88 -23.71 1.39
CA LEU A 254 -26.68 -24.39 1.89
C LEU A 254 -25.50 -23.44 2.13
N ASN A 255 -25.57 -22.19 1.66
CA ASN A 255 -24.49 -21.19 1.76
C ASN A 255 -23.15 -21.68 1.21
N LEU A 256 -23.20 -22.51 0.16
CA LEU A 256 -22.02 -23.07 -0.51
C LEU A 256 -21.68 -22.27 -1.77
N PRO A 257 -20.39 -22.16 -2.10
CA PRO A 257 -19.97 -21.52 -3.33
C PRO A 257 -20.22 -22.45 -4.53
N TRP A 258 -20.59 -21.87 -5.67
CA TRP A 258 -20.95 -22.62 -6.88
C TRP A 258 -20.37 -21.96 -8.13
N ASP A 259 -20.25 -22.73 -9.22
CA ASP A 259 -19.85 -22.22 -10.52
C ASP A 259 -20.63 -22.89 -11.68
N GLU A 260 -20.83 -22.16 -12.77
CA GLU A 260 -21.47 -22.65 -14.01
C GLU A 260 -20.70 -22.20 -15.26
N PHE A 261 -20.78 -23.00 -16.32
CA PHE A 261 -20.04 -22.75 -17.55
C PHE A 261 -20.48 -21.45 -18.27
N ASN A 262 -21.76 -21.07 -18.17
CA ASN A 262 -22.35 -19.96 -18.95
C ASN A 262 -22.21 -18.55 -18.34
N ARG A 263 -21.56 -18.39 -17.17
CA ARG A 263 -21.26 -17.05 -16.65
C ARG A 263 -20.36 -16.29 -17.65
N VAL A 264 -20.44 -14.98 -17.78
CA VAL A 264 -19.76 -14.22 -18.86
C VAL A 264 -18.24 -14.48 -18.86
N PRO A 265 -17.62 -14.92 -19.98
CA PRO A 265 -16.17 -15.05 -20.05
C PRO A 265 -15.49 -13.70 -19.84
N VAL A 266 -14.45 -13.68 -19.01
CA VAL A 266 -13.58 -12.50 -18.88
C VAL A 266 -12.73 -12.37 -20.15
N ALA A 267 -12.64 -11.16 -20.71
CA ALA A 267 -11.86 -10.91 -21.92
C ALA A 267 -10.42 -11.42 -21.77
N GLY A 268 -9.97 -12.26 -22.72
CA GLY A 268 -8.62 -12.84 -22.73
C GLY A 268 -8.49 -14.25 -22.15
N VAL A 269 -9.52 -14.83 -21.54
CA VAL A 269 -9.50 -16.22 -21.06
C VAL A 269 -10.17 -17.13 -22.09
N THR A 270 -9.46 -18.16 -22.56
CA THR A 270 -10.06 -19.15 -23.47
C THR A 270 -11.06 -20.04 -22.72
N ASN A 271 -12.07 -20.55 -23.43
CA ASN A 271 -13.04 -21.48 -22.85
C ASN A 271 -12.38 -22.71 -22.20
N ILE A 272 -11.25 -23.16 -22.75
CA ILE A 272 -10.46 -24.29 -22.23
C ILE A 272 -9.82 -23.93 -20.89
N THR A 273 -9.18 -22.77 -20.80
CA THR A 273 -8.53 -22.31 -19.55
C THR A 273 -9.54 -22.16 -18.42
N ARG A 274 -10.73 -21.64 -18.73
CA ARG A 274 -11.80 -21.51 -17.76
C ARG A 274 -12.32 -22.86 -17.28
N LEU A 275 -12.58 -23.78 -18.20
CA LEU A 275 -13.03 -25.13 -17.87
C LEU A 275 -12.02 -25.85 -16.94
N ALA A 276 -10.72 -25.71 -17.21
CA ALA A 276 -9.67 -26.22 -16.34
C ALA A 276 -9.68 -25.59 -14.93
N GLN A 277 -9.88 -24.27 -14.82
CA GLN A 277 -10.02 -23.60 -13.53
C GLN A 277 -11.23 -24.11 -12.73
N MET A 278 -12.37 -24.29 -13.40
CA MET A 278 -13.59 -24.81 -12.76
C MET A 278 -13.36 -26.24 -12.25
N LEU A 279 -12.71 -27.09 -13.04
CA LEU A 279 -12.33 -28.44 -12.63
C LEU A 279 -11.44 -28.45 -11.39
N ASP A 280 -10.46 -27.55 -11.30
CA ASP A 280 -9.53 -27.48 -10.17
C ASP A 280 -10.19 -26.90 -8.89
N GLN A 281 -11.20 -26.05 -9.04
CA GLN A 281 -11.88 -25.42 -7.91
C GLN A 281 -13.03 -26.27 -7.34
N SER A 282 -13.54 -27.23 -8.11
CA SER A 282 -14.74 -27.98 -7.74
C SER A 282 -14.44 -29.10 -6.75
N CYS A 283 -15.21 -29.18 -5.66
CA CYS A 283 -15.23 -30.32 -4.75
C CYS A 283 -16.16 -31.44 -5.24
N ILE A 284 -17.24 -31.04 -5.91
CA ILE A 284 -18.30 -31.90 -6.43
C ILE A 284 -18.94 -31.23 -7.64
N ALA A 285 -19.51 -32.03 -8.53
CA ALA A 285 -20.19 -31.59 -9.74
C ALA A 285 -21.58 -32.21 -9.85
N PHE A 286 -22.59 -31.40 -10.10
CA PHE A 286 -23.94 -31.81 -10.47
C PHE A 286 -24.20 -31.46 -11.92
N LEU A 287 -24.54 -32.46 -12.74
CA LEU A 287 -24.74 -32.29 -14.17
C LEU A 287 -26.20 -32.53 -14.52
N VAL A 288 -26.91 -31.45 -14.81
CA VAL A 288 -28.35 -31.42 -15.08
C VAL A 288 -28.61 -31.80 -16.53
N MET A 289 -29.27 -32.95 -16.70
CA MET A 289 -29.62 -33.54 -17.98
C MET A 289 -31.15 -33.57 -18.13
N THR A 290 -31.64 -32.81 -19.10
CA THR A 290 -33.08 -32.61 -19.39
C THR A 290 -33.39 -32.99 -20.82
N ALA A 291 -34.66 -33.36 -21.07
CA ALA A 291 -35.14 -33.84 -22.37
C ALA A 291 -35.41 -32.66 -23.34
N GLU A 292 -34.36 -31.98 -23.79
CA GLU A 292 -34.48 -30.68 -24.51
C GLU A 292 -34.10 -30.68 -25.99
N ASP A 293 -33.27 -31.63 -26.45
CA ASP A 293 -32.90 -31.73 -27.86
C ASP A 293 -33.66 -32.91 -28.50
N GLU A 294 -34.61 -32.59 -29.38
CA GLU A 294 -35.36 -33.56 -30.17
C GLU A 294 -34.51 -33.99 -31.38
N GLN A 295 -34.13 -35.26 -31.46
CA GLN A 295 -33.47 -35.80 -32.67
C GLN A 295 -34.50 -36.18 -33.73
N LEU A 296 -34.06 -36.27 -34.99
CA LEU A 296 -34.86 -36.65 -36.15
C LEU A 296 -35.57 -38.02 -36.01
N ASP A 297 -35.10 -38.87 -35.10
CA ASP A 297 -35.66 -40.19 -34.80
C ASP A 297 -36.76 -40.18 -33.71
N GLY A 298 -37.14 -39.00 -33.19
CA GLY A 298 -38.22 -38.83 -32.20
C GLY A 298 -37.84 -39.09 -30.75
N ASN A 299 -36.58 -39.49 -30.50
CA ASN A 299 -36.04 -39.68 -29.17
C ASN A 299 -35.49 -38.36 -28.58
N LEU A 300 -35.71 -38.15 -27.28
CA LEU A 300 -35.26 -36.99 -26.53
C LEU A 300 -33.94 -37.30 -25.82
N HIS A 301 -32.84 -36.69 -26.28
CA HIS A 301 -31.52 -36.87 -25.68
C HIS A 301 -31.07 -35.58 -24.98
N ALA A 302 -30.26 -35.74 -23.92
CA ALA A 302 -29.58 -34.60 -23.34
C ALA A 302 -28.48 -34.07 -24.27
N ARG A 303 -28.22 -32.77 -24.17
CA ARG A 303 -27.34 -32.05 -25.07
C ARG A 303 -25.90 -32.59 -25.03
N MET A 304 -25.29 -32.76 -26.20
CA MET A 304 -23.95 -33.34 -26.35
C MET A 304 -22.85 -32.63 -25.54
N ASN A 305 -23.00 -31.32 -25.30
CA ASN A 305 -22.08 -30.54 -24.45
C ASN A 305 -22.11 -31.00 -22.98
N VAL A 306 -23.29 -31.32 -22.45
CA VAL A 306 -23.44 -31.78 -21.06
C VAL A 306 -22.79 -33.15 -20.90
N ILE A 307 -22.90 -34.03 -21.91
CA ILE A 307 -22.23 -35.34 -21.90
C ILE A 307 -20.71 -35.19 -21.84
N HIS A 308 -20.15 -34.25 -22.60
CA HIS A 308 -18.72 -33.97 -22.55
C HIS A 308 -18.29 -33.45 -21.17
N GLU A 309 -19.09 -32.59 -20.53
CA GLU A 309 -18.85 -32.12 -19.17
C GLU A 309 -18.93 -33.26 -18.15
N VAL A 310 -19.88 -34.20 -18.30
CA VAL A 310 -19.99 -35.39 -17.42
C VAL A 310 -18.70 -36.18 -17.46
N GLY A 311 -18.21 -36.52 -18.65
CA GLY A 311 -16.97 -37.29 -18.80
C GLY A 311 -15.75 -36.55 -18.24
N LEU A 312 -15.69 -35.24 -18.44
CA LEU A 312 -14.58 -34.40 -17.96
C LEU A 312 -14.53 -34.33 -16.42
N PHE A 313 -15.67 -34.08 -15.77
CA PHE A 313 -15.75 -34.00 -14.31
C PHE A 313 -15.60 -35.37 -13.65
N GLN A 314 -16.14 -36.44 -14.26
CA GLN A 314 -15.88 -37.80 -13.79
C GLN A 314 -14.39 -38.17 -13.87
N GLY A 315 -13.70 -37.75 -14.92
CA GLY A 315 -12.25 -37.95 -15.05
C GLY A 315 -11.42 -37.21 -14.00
N ARG A 316 -11.91 -36.06 -13.48
CA ARG A 316 -11.20 -35.23 -12.50
C ARG A 316 -11.56 -35.55 -11.04
N LEU A 317 -12.86 -35.71 -10.75
CA LEU A 317 -13.41 -35.84 -9.40
C LEU A 317 -13.80 -37.29 -9.04
N GLY A 318 -13.91 -38.18 -10.02
CA GLY A 318 -14.43 -39.54 -9.83
C GLY A 318 -15.96 -39.61 -9.80
N PHE A 319 -16.49 -40.84 -9.88
CA PHE A 319 -17.92 -41.09 -10.00
C PHE A 319 -18.72 -40.75 -8.73
N GLU A 320 -18.08 -40.74 -7.56
CA GLU A 320 -18.73 -40.39 -6.30
C GLU A 320 -19.03 -38.89 -6.22
N ARG A 321 -18.25 -38.06 -6.91
CA ARG A 321 -18.32 -36.60 -6.82
C ARG A 321 -18.76 -35.91 -8.11
N ALA A 322 -18.98 -36.64 -9.20
CA ALA A 322 -19.55 -36.13 -10.43
C ALA A 322 -20.90 -36.82 -10.69
N ILE A 323 -21.97 -36.21 -10.19
CA ILE A 323 -23.31 -36.79 -10.12
C ILE A 323 -24.18 -36.27 -11.26
N VAL A 324 -24.81 -37.20 -11.98
CA VAL A 324 -25.77 -36.88 -13.03
C VAL A 324 -27.15 -36.71 -12.42
N LEU A 325 -27.79 -35.57 -12.70
CA LEU A 325 -29.17 -35.29 -12.34
C LEU A 325 -30.01 -35.43 -13.62
N LEU A 326 -30.76 -36.52 -13.74
CA LEU A 326 -31.46 -36.90 -14.96
C LEU A 326 -32.97 -36.68 -14.84
N GLU A 327 -33.53 -35.91 -15.77
CA GLU A 327 -34.98 -35.70 -15.85
C GLU A 327 -35.69 -36.96 -16.35
N ASP A 328 -36.81 -37.31 -15.73
CA ASP A 328 -37.67 -38.39 -16.19
C ASP A 328 -38.20 -38.12 -17.61
N GLY A 329 -37.97 -39.09 -18.50
CA GLY A 329 -38.30 -38.98 -19.92
C GLY A 329 -37.15 -38.51 -20.81
N CYS A 330 -35.97 -38.22 -20.25
CA CYS A 330 -34.72 -38.09 -21.00
C CYS A 330 -34.10 -39.48 -21.20
N GLU A 331 -33.67 -39.80 -22.42
CA GLU A 331 -32.96 -41.07 -22.67
C GLU A 331 -31.57 -41.08 -22.03
N GLU A 332 -31.20 -42.23 -21.46
CA GLU A 332 -29.86 -42.47 -20.92
C GLU A 332 -28.87 -42.70 -22.07
N PHE A 333 -27.62 -42.26 -21.89
CA PHE A 333 -26.54 -42.66 -22.79
C PHE A 333 -26.04 -44.05 -22.39
N SER A 334 -25.77 -44.89 -23.40
CA SER A 334 -25.29 -46.27 -23.22
C SER A 334 -24.04 -46.38 -22.34
N ASN A 335 -23.23 -45.32 -22.26
CA ASN A 335 -21.99 -45.28 -21.49
C ASN A 335 -22.20 -44.95 -19.99
N ILE A 336 -23.42 -44.65 -19.54
CA ILE A 336 -23.76 -44.27 -18.16
C ILE A 336 -24.46 -45.42 -17.38
N GLN A 337 -24.79 -46.53 -18.04
CA GLN A 337 -25.40 -47.69 -17.39
C GLN A 337 -24.50 -48.25 -16.27
N GLY A 338 -24.91 -48.02 -15.02
CA GLY A 338 -24.19 -48.43 -13.81
C GLY A 338 -23.54 -47.28 -13.01
N LEU A 339 -23.72 -46.02 -13.42
CA LEU A 339 -23.19 -44.85 -12.71
C LEU A 339 -24.20 -44.25 -11.72
N GLY A 340 -23.69 -43.51 -10.73
CA GLY A 340 -24.50 -42.78 -9.77
C GLY A 340 -25.30 -41.67 -10.45
N GLN A 341 -26.62 -41.86 -10.53
CA GLN A 341 -27.56 -40.90 -11.08
C GLN A 341 -28.68 -40.63 -10.07
N ILE A 342 -29.15 -39.39 -10.03
CA ILE A 342 -30.35 -39.00 -9.30
C ILE A 342 -31.39 -38.60 -10.33
N ARG A 343 -32.54 -39.28 -10.32
CA ARG A 343 -33.63 -39.02 -11.26
C ARG A 343 -34.63 -38.05 -10.64
N PHE A 344 -35.08 -37.06 -11.41
CA PHE A 344 -36.09 -36.11 -10.95
C PHE A 344 -37.30 -36.06 -11.90
N PRO A 345 -38.51 -35.81 -11.36
CA PRO A 345 -39.72 -35.69 -12.18
C PRO A 345 -39.61 -34.55 -13.18
N LYS A 346 -40.18 -34.75 -14.37
CA LYS A 346 -40.21 -33.74 -15.44
C LYS A 346 -40.67 -32.37 -14.93
N GLY A 347 -39.83 -31.35 -15.14
CA GLY A 347 -40.12 -29.98 -14.70
C GLY A 347 -39.96 -29.70 -13.20
N ASN A 348 -39.50 -30.65 -12.38
CA ASN A 348 -39.43 -30.50 -10.92
C ASN A 348 -38.11 -31.02 -10.32
N ILE A 349 -37.01 -30.29 -10.56
CA ILE A 349 -35.70 -30.61 -9.97
C ILE A 349 -35.68 -30.48 -8.43
N SER A 350 -36.56 -29.66 -7.86
CA SER A 350 -36.62 -29.47 -6.41
C SER A 350 -36.97 -30.75 -5.63
N ALA A 351 -37.61 -31.72 -6.30
CA ALA A 351 -37.98 -33.01 -5.70
C ALA A 351 -36.77 -33.81 -5.18
N ILE A 352 -35.58 -33.56 -5.71
CA ILE A 352 -34.36 -34.31 -5.39
C ILE A 352 -33.35 -33.51 -4.54
N PHE A 353 -33.73 -32.35 -4.02
CA PHE A 353 -32.82 -31.53 -3.20
C PHE A 353 -32.36 -32.23 -1.93
N GLU A 354 -33.20 -33.08 -1.35
CA GLU A 354 -32.81 -33.90 -0.19
C GLU A 354 -31.78 -34.97 -0.57
N ASP A 355 -31.94 -35.62 -1.74
CA ASP A 355 -30.95 -36.58 -2.25
C ASP A 355 -29.61 -35.90 -2.54
N ILE A 356 -29.65 -34.70 -3.12
CA ILE A 356 -28.46 -33.86 -3.34
C ILE A 356 -27.78 -33.52 -2.01
N ARG A 357 -28.56 -33.15 -0.99
CA ARG A 357 -28.05 -32.88 0.35
C ARG A 357 -27.37 -34.11 0.95
N GLN A 358 -28.00 -35.28 0.89
CA GLN A 358 -27.41 -36.53 1.38
C GLN A 358 -26.09 -36.87 0.69
N VAL A 359 -25.96 -36.58 -0.61
CA VAL A 359 -24.67 -36.72 -1.31
C VAL A 359 -23.63 -35.76 -0.72
N LEU A 360 -23.99 -34.50 -0.47
CA LEU A 360 -23.08 -33.52 0.12
C LEU A 360 -22.67 -33.90 1.55
N GLU A 361 -23.59 -34.45 2.35
CA GLU A 361 -23.31 -34.98 3.70
C GLU A 361 -22.37 -36.20 3.64
N ARG A 362 -22.63 -37.14 2.73
CA ARG A 362 -21.79 -38.32 2.49
C ARG A 362 -20.34 -37.91 2.16
N GLU A 363 -20.17 -36.87 1.35
CA GLU A 363 -18.86 -36.35 0.97
C GLU A 363 -18.24 -35.40 2.01
N GLY A 364 -18.93 -35.14 3.13
CA GLY A 364 -18.46 -34.26 4.21
C GLY A 364 -18.42 -32.77 3.84
N ILE A 365 -19.23 -32.34 2.87
CA ILE A 365 -19.30 -30.95 2.40
C ILE A 365 -20.29 -30.13 3.24
N VAL A 366 -21.34 -30.77 3.78
CA VAL A 366 -22.32 -30.17 4.70
C VAL A 366 -22.60 -31.11 5.87
N GLU A 367 -23.13 -30.56 6.97
CA GLU A 367 -23.55 -31.31 8.17
C GLU A 367 -24.96 -31.90 8.10
#